data_AF-A0A522IE71-F1
#
_entry.id   AF-A0A522IE71-F1
#
_cell.length_a   1.000
_cell.length_b   1.000
_cell.length_c   1.000
_cell.angle_alpha   90.00
_cell.angle_beta   90.00
_cell.angle_gamma   90.00
#
_symmetry.space_group_name_H-M   'P 1'
#
loop_
_entity.id
_entity.type
_entity.pdbx_description
1 polymer ?
#
loop_
_entity_poly.entity_id
_entity_poly.type
_entity_poly.pdbx_seq_one_letter_code
_entity_poly.pdbx_strand_id
1 'polypeptide(L)' 'MSTKSTIRHFSGDAALPAWHLYEEAFEKADVVYLELAGVQVDVMTLDEAAPRVVLRLPTATAEQLGLLPKPAASE' A
#
# COMPACT_ATOMS: atom_id res chain seq x y z
N MET A 1 12.32 14.18 -14.11
CA MET A 1 10.85 14.01 -14.23
C MET A 1 10.48 12.71 -13.56
N SER A 2 9.40 12.68 -12.78
CA SER A 2 8.83 11.43 -12.27
C SER A 2 7.88 10.86 -13.33
N THR A 3 7.92 9.55 -13.56
CA THR A 3 7.00 8.81 -14.44
C THR A 3 5.76 8.28 -13.70
N LYS A 4 5.69 8.52 -12.38
CA LYS A 4 4.58 8.11 -11.52
C LYS A 4 3.35 8.95 -11.78
N SER A 5 2.25 8.29 -12.15
CA SER A 5 0.90 8.83 -12.19
C SER A 5 0.22 8.56 -10.84
N THR A 6 -0.01 9.61 -10.05
CA THR A 6 -0.58 9.47 -8.70
C THR A 6 -2.05 9.09 -8.75
N ILE A 7 -2.41 7.97 -8.12
CA ILE A 7 -3.80 7.60 -7.88
C ILE A 7 -4.28 8.26 -6.57
N ARG A 8 -3.58 8.00 -5.47
CA ARG A 8 -3.84 8.56 -4.13
C ARG A 8 -2.54 8.69 -3.36
N HIS A 9 -2.45 9.64 -2.43
CA HIS A 9 -1.31 9.73 -1.53
C HIS A 9 -1.72 10.28 -0.17
N PHE A 10 -0.90 10.01 0.84
CA PHE A 10 -0.97 10.61 2.16
C PHE A 10 0.45 10.96 2.60
N SER A 11 0.65 12.20 3.01
CA SER A 11 1.98 12.74 3.33
C SER A 11 2.53 12.25 4.67
N GLY A 12 1.78 11.43 5.41
CA GLY A 12 2.15 10.99 6.76
C GLY A 12 1.90 12.06 7.82
N ASP A 13 1.93 11.64 9.08
CA ASP A 13 2.03 12.51 10.25
C ASP A 13 2.81 11.80 11.37
N ALA A 14 2.86 12.38 12.57
CA ALA A 14 3.60 11.80 13.70
C ALA A 14 3.11 10.40 14.14
N ALA A 15 1.87 10.03 13.80
CA ALA A 15 1.25 8.77 14.19
C ALA A 15 1.09 7.78 13.02
N LEU A 16 1.09 8.26 11.77
CA LEU A 16 0.80 7.46 10.59
C LEU A 16 1.89 7.55 9.52
N PRO A 17 2.29 6.42 8.92
CA PRO A 17 3.27 6.41 7.85
C PRO A 17 2.75 7.13 6.60
N ALA A 18 3.65 7.78 5.86
CA ALA A 18 3.34 8.33 4.55
C ALA A 18 3.21 7.21 3.52
N TRP A 19 2.32 7.38 2.55
CA TRP A 19 2.13 6.42 1.48
C TRP A 19 1.73 7.07 0.16
N HIS A 20 2.09 6.42 -0.95
CA HIS A 20 1.79 6.85 -2.31
C HIS A 20 1.34 5.66 -3.14
N LEU A 21 0.09 5.70 -3.61
CA LEU A 21 -0.48 4.74 -4.54
C LEU A 21 -0.42 5.34 -5.95
N TYR A 22 0.27 4.68 -6.87
CA TYR A 22 0.52 5.21 -8.21
C TYR A 22 0.62 4.12 -9.28
N GLU A 23 0.54 4.56 -10.53
CA GLU A 23 0.86 3.77 -11.73
C GLU A 23 2.14 4.32 -12.37
N GLU A 24 2.84 3.50 -13.14
CA GLU A 24 3.96 3.96 -13.97
C GLU A 24 3.48 4.22 -15.39
N ALA A 25 3.70 5.43 -15.92
CA ALA A 25 3.12 5.88 -17.19
C ALA A 25 3.52 5.04 -18.43
N PHE A 26 4.57 4.22 -18.31
CA PHE A 26 5.08 3.38 -19.39
C PHE A 26 4.96 1.88 -19.09
N GLU A 27 4.40 1.51 -17.92
CA GLU A 27 4.14 0.13 -17.58
C GLU A 27 2.95 -0.38 -18.39
N LYS A 28 3.13 -1.53 -19.05
CA LYS A 28 2.11 -2.09 -19.97
C LYS A 28 1.18 -3.06 -19.25
N ALA A 29 1.60 -3.55 -18.09
CA ALA A 29 0.78 -4.38 -17.24
C ALA A 29 -0.20 -3.53 -16.43
N ASP A 30 -1.39 -4.08 -16.16
CA ASP A 30 -2.38 -3.48 -15.26
C ASP A 30 -1.93 -3.72 -13.80
N VAL A 31 -1.02 -2.86 -13.33
CA VAL A 31 -0.42 -2.96 -12.00
C VAL A 31 -0.43 -1.61 -11.30
N VAL A 32 -0.68 -1.64 -9.99
CA VAL A 32 -0.60 -0.48 -9.10
C VAL A 32 0.53 -0.68 -8.10
N TYR A 33 1.21 0.41 -7.77
CA TYR A 33 2.31 0.42 -6.82
C TYR A 33 1.89 1.14 -5.55
N LEU A 34 2.06 0.48 -4.41
CA LEU A 34 1.93 1.10 -3.09
C LEU A 34 3.32 1.31 -2.50
N GLU A 35 3.76 2.56 -2.45
CA GLU A 35 4.98 2.96 -1.76
C GLU A 35 4.65 3.40 -0.33
N LEU A 36 5.37 2.85 0.64
CA LEU A 36 5.25 3.18 2.06
C LEU A 36 6.56 3.82 2.53
N ALA A 37 6.48 4.99 3.13
CA ALA A 37 7.64 5.71 3.66
C ALA A 37 7.59 5.79 5.19
N GLY A 38 8.76 5.65 5.83
CA GLY A 38 8.88 5.64 7.29
C GLY A 38 8.41 4.33 7.95
N VAL A 39 8.34 3.24 7.19
CA VAL A 39 8.02 1.89 7.70
C VAL A 39 9.27 1.01 7.74
N GLN A 40 9.38 0.18 8.78
CA GLN A 40 10.32 -0.95 8.78
C GLN A 40 9.58 -2.19 8.28
N VAL A 41 10.10 -2.84 7.23
CA VAL A 41 9.53 -4.06 6.68
C VAL A 41 10.56 -5.17 6.76
N ASP A 42 10.24 -6.23 7.49
CA ASP A 42 10.99 -7.47 7.49
C ASP A 42 10.37 -8.41 6.45
N VAL A 43 11.04 -8.59 5.31
CA VAL A 43 10.60 -9.54 4.27
C VAL A 43 11.44 -10.80 4.40
N MET A 44 10.81 -11.88 4.89
CA MET A 44 11.42 -13.20 4.96
C MET A 44 10.60 -14.18 4.13
N THR A 45 11.18 -14.66 3.03
CA THR A 45 10.63 -15.78 2.25
C THR A 45 11.22 -17.08 2.78
N LEU A 46 10.38 -17.89 3.42
CA LEU A 46 10.77 -19.12 4.12
C LEU A 46 10.69 -20.40 3.25
N ASP A 47 10.13 -20.32 2.03
CA ASP A 47 9.92 -21.47 1.14
C ASP A 47 9.85 -21.03 -0.33
N GLU A 48 10.49 -21.79 -1.24
CA GLU A 48 10.66 -21.44 -2.67
C GLU A 48 9.45 -21.85 -3.53
N ALA A 49 8.49 -22.63 -3.00
CA ALA A 49 7.36 -23.13 -3.78
C ALA A 49 6.16 -22.16 -3.86
N ALA A 50 6.00 -21.25 -2.89
CA ALA A 50 4.90 -20.26 -2.87
C ALA A 50 5.22 -19.08 -1.92
N PRO A 51 6.05 -18.10 -2.35
CA PRO A 51 6.44 -17.00 -1.47
C PRO A 51 5.22 -16.15 -1.11
N ARG A 52 5.04 -15.92 0.20
CA ARG A 52 4.00 -15.04 0.76
C ARG A 52 4.65 -13.84 1.42
N VAL A 53 4.16 -12.65 1.08
CA VAL A 53 4.53 -11.40 1.75
C VAL A 53 3.38 -10.98 2.67
N VAL A 54 3.70 -10.69 3.93
CA VAL A 54 2.74 -10.16 4.91
C VAL A 54 3.18 -8.75 5.30
N LEU A 55 2.34 -7.76 5.01
CA LEU A 55 2.55 -6.37 5.39
C LEU A 55 1.74 -6.06 6.66
N ARG A 56 2.43 -5.68 7.74
CA ARG A 56 1.79 -5.18 8.96
C ARG A 56 1.59 -3.68 8.82
N LEU A 57 0.33 -3.23 8.77
CA LEU A 57 -0.05 -1.82 8.66
C LEU A 57 -0.84 -1.38 9.90
N PRO A 58 -0.73 -0.11 10.34
CA PRO A 58 -1.71 0.46 11.26
C PRO A 58 -3.12 0.36 10.67
N THR A 59 -4.13 0.07 11.51
CA THR A 59 -5.52 -0.07 11.07
C THR A 59 -6.00 1.17 10.31
N ALA A 60 -5.69 2.37 10.80
CA ALA A 60 -6.03 3.63 10.14
C ALA A 60 -5.43 3.75 8.73
N THR A 61 -4.20 3.28 8.51
CA THR A 61 -3.60 3.25 7.17
C THR A 61 -4.34 2.26 6.26
N ALA A 62 -4.71 1.09 6.77
CA ALA A 62 -5.49 0.11 6.00
C ALA A 62 -6.89 0.65 5.62
N GLU A 63 -7.53 1.41 6.51
CA GLU A 63 -8.78 2.13 6.23
C GLU A 63 -8.61 3.20 5.16
N GLN A 64 -7.59 4.04 5.28
CA GLN A 64 -7.26 5.09 4.29
C GLN A 64 -7.02 4.51 2.89
N LEU A 65 -6.38 3.33 2.82
CA LEU A 65 -6.15 2.61 1.59
C LEU A 65 -7.42 1.89 1.07
N GLY A 66 -8.44 1.74 1.90
CA GLY A 66 -9.68 1.02 1.57
C GLY A 66 -9.50 -0.50 1.56
N LEU A 67 -8.53 -1.03 2.33
CA LEU A 67 -8.25 -2.47 2.43
C LEU A 67 -9.18 -3.19 3.41
N LEU A 68 -9.85 -2.44 4.29
CA LEU A 68 -10.85 -2.98 5.19
C LEU A 68 -12.24 -2.98 4.54
N PRO A 69 -13.09 -3.99 4.81
CA PRO A 69 -14.46 -3.98 4.33
C PRO A 69 -15.20 -2.75 4.83
N LYS A 70 -16.02 -2.14 3.98
CA LYS A 70 -16.95 -1.10 4.45
C LYS A 70 -17.87 -1.73 5.49
N PRO A 71 -18.14 -1.07 6.63
CA PRO A 71 -19.14 -1.56 7.56
C PRO A 71 -20.43 -1.79 6.78
N ALA A 72 -21.00 -2.99 6.90
CA ALA A 72 -22.28 -3.30 6.29
C ALA A 72 -23.26 -2.22 6.73
N ALA A 73 -23.91 -1.55 5.75
CA ALA A 73 -24.95 -0.59 6.04
C ALA A 73 -25.95 -1.31 6.97
N SER A 74 -26.06 -0.84 8.20
CA SER A 74 -27.10 -1.32 9.10
C SER A 74 -28.42 -0.82 8.51
N GLU A 75 -29.22 -1.76 8.01
CA GLU A 75 -30.55 -1.54 7.43
C GLU A 75 -31.55 -1.09 8.51
#